data_AF-A0AAD6PYN3-F1
#
_entry.id   AF-A0AAD6PYN3-F1
#
_cell.length_a   1.000
_cell.length_b   1.000
_cell.length_c   1.000
_cell.angle_alpha   90.00
_cell.angle_beta   90.00
_cell.angle_gamma   90.00
#
_symmetry.space_group_name_H-M   'P 1'
#
loop_
_entity.id
_entity.type
_entity.pdbx_description
1 polymer ?
#
loop_
_entity_poly.entity_id
_entity_poly.type
_entity_poly.pdbx_seq_one_letter_code
_entity_poly.pdbx_strand_id
1 'polypeptide(L)'
;MGASASSFSADIGGVLSDVSIFTTAGQPVMFKDLWDQNEGIAVVALLRHFGCPCCWELASSLKESKEKFDSSGVKLIAIGVGTPNKARSLAERVCSGS
;
A
#
# COMPACT_ATOMS: atom_id res chain seq x y z
N MET A 1 2.59 -14.91 23.23
CA MET A 1 1.28 -14.38 22.79
C MET A 1 1.09 -14.79 21.35
N GLY A 2 0.25 -15.79 21.07
CA GLY A 2 -0.01 -16.27 19.71
C GLY A 2 -1.03 -15.36 19.03
N ALA A 3 -0.66 -14.74 17.92
CA ALA A 3 -1.61 -14.04 17.07
C ALA A 3 -2.61 -15.08 16.53
N SER A 4 -3.88 -14.95 16.90
CA SER A 4 -4.94 -15.69 16.23
C SER A 4 -5.08 -15.11 14.82
N ALA A 5 -4.58 -15.83 13.82
CA ALA A 5 -5.00 -15.61 12.45
C ALA A 5 -6.47 -16.06 12.38
N SER A 6 -7.38 -15.13 12.65
CA SER A 6 -8.79 -15.27 12.28
C SER A 6 -8.82 -15.75 10.83
N SER A 7 -9.51 -16.86 10.56
CA SER A 7 -9.70 -17.39 9.21
C SER A 7 -10.25 -16.27 8.34
N PHE A 8 -9.35 -15.62 7.60
CA PHE A 8 -9.69 -14.69 6.55
C PHE A 8 -10.41 -15.52 5.51
N SER A 9 -11.74 -15.47 5.53
CA SER A 9 -12.60 -16.17 4.58
C SER A 9 -12.09 -15.86 3.17
N ALA A 10 -11.98 -16.90 2.34
CA ALA A 10 -11.32 -16.94 1.04
C ALA A 10 -11.76 -15.89 -0.01
N ASP A 11 -12.66 -14.97 0.34
CA ASP A 11 -13.27 -13.96 -0.52
C ASP A 11 -12.72 -12.54 -0.32
N ILE A 12 -11.65 -12.31 0.46
CA ILE A 12 -11.06 -10.95 0.55
C ILE A 12 -10.64 -10.45 -0.84
N GLY A 13 -10.11 -11.33 -1.68
CA GLY A 13 -9.81 -11.00 -3.08
C GLY A 13 -11.05 -10.60 -3.88
N GLY A 14 -12.17 -11.31 -3.70
CA GLY A 14 -13.45 -11.00 -4.34
C GLY A 14 -14.03 -9.67 -3.86
N VAL A 15 -14.09 -9.45 -2.54
CA VAL A 15 -14.60 -8.21 -1.93
C VAL A 15 -13.80 -6.97 -2.35
N LEU A 16 -12.48 -7.10 -2.49
CA LEU A 16 -11.63 -5.99 -2.92
C LEU A 16 -11.60 -5.80 -4.44
N SER A 17 -12.03 -6.79 -5.24
CA SER A 17 -11.95 -6.71 -6.70
C SER A 17 -12.77 -5.59 -7.32
N ASP A 18 -13.91 -5.26 -6.72
CA ASP A 18 -14.80 -4.18 -7.18
C ASP A 18 -14.48 -2.80 -6.57
N VAL A 19 -13.42 -2.70 -5.75
CA VAL A 19 -13.02 -1.44 -5.13
C VAL A 19 -12.15 -0.62 -6.08
N SER A 20 -12.61 0.58 -6.43
CA SER A 20 -11.80 1.57 -7.16
C SER A 20 -11.10 2.53 -6.19
N ILE A 21 -9.82 2.75 -6.39
CA ILE A 21 -9.02 3.74 -5.66
C ILE A 21 -8.36 4.73 -6.63
N PHE A 22 -7.75 5.80 -6.13
CA PHE A 22 -7.02 6.76 -6.96
C PHE A 22 -5.51 6.63 -6.77
N THR A 23 -4.77 6.69 -7.88
CA THR A 23 -3.31 6.80 -7.88
C THR A 23 -2.86 8.19 -7.42
N THR A 24 -1.57 8.37 -7.17
CA THR A 24 -0.97 9.70 -6.91
C THR A 24 -1.07 10.64 -8.11
N ALA A 25 -1.34 10.12 -9.32
CA ALA A 25 -1.66 10.89 -10.52
C ALA A 25 -3.16 11.27 -10.61
N GLY A 26 -3.99 10.83 -9.66
CA GLY A 26 -5.43 11.08 -9.65
C GLY A 26 -6.22 10.19 -10.62
N GLN A 27 -5.59 9.14 -11.16
CA GLN A 27 -6.27 8.20 -12.05
C GLN A 27 -6.98 7.12 -11.22
N PRO A 28 -8.24 6.79 -11.52
CA PRO A 28 -8.90 5.66 -10.89
C PRO A 28 -8.24 4.34 -11.33
N VAL A 29 -8.09 3.41 -10.41
CA VAL A 29 -7.56 2.06 -10.65
C VAL A 29 -8.34 1.08 -9.78
N MET A 30 -8.69 -0.09 -10.32
CA MET A 30 -9.30 -1.14 -9.50
C MET A 30 -8.23 -1.75 -8.59
N PHE A 31 -8.60 -2.07 -7.35
CA PHE A 31 -7.66 -2.61 -6.37
C PHE A 31 -6.99 -3.90 -6.85
N LYS A 32 -7.73 -4.75 -7.58
CA LYS A 32 -7.20 -5.99 -8.18
C LYS A 32 -6.09 -5.75 -9.22
N ASP A 33 -6.05 -4.56 -9.82
CA ASP A 33 -5.10 -4.21 -10.88
C ASP A 33 -3.82 -3.56 -10.31
N LEU A 34 -3.71 -3.43 -8.99
CA LEU A 34 -2.52 -2.85 -8.33
C LEU A 34 -1.28 -3.74 -8.45
N TRP A 35 -1.46 -5.06 -8.50
CA TRP A 35 -0.41 -6.02 -8.77
C TRP A 35 -0.98 -7.24 -9.49
N ASP A 36 -0.18 -7.86 -10.34
CA ASP A 36 -0.52 -9.16 -10.93
C ASP A 36 -0.17 -10.26 -9.91
N GLN A 37 -1.16 -11.08 -9.55
CA GLN A 37 -0.96 -12.19 -8.61
C GLN A 37 -0.05 -13.30 -9.17
N ASN A 38 0.12 -13.35 -10.50
CA ASN A 38 1.05 -14.25 -11.17
C ASN A 38 2.49 -13.71 -11.18
N GLU A 39 2.68 -12.41 -10.94
CA GLU A 39 4.01 -11.77 -10.83
C GLU A 39 4.61 -11.87 -9.43
N GLY A 40 3.87 -12.42 -8.46
CA GLY A 40 4.36 -12.73 -7.11
C GLY A 40 3.51 -12.15 -5.99
N ILE A 41 4.18 -11.82 -4.89
CA ILE A 41 3.51 -11.38 -3.65
C ILE A 41 3.53 -9.86 -3.56
N ALA A 42 2.41 -9.27 -3.16
CA ALA A 42 2.34 -7.85 -2.81
C ALA A 42 2.03 -7.67 -1.32
N VAL A 43 2.67 -6.67 -0.72
CA VAL A 43 2.35 -6.17 0.62
C VAL A 43 1.59 -4.87 0.45
N VAL A 44 0.34 -4.85 0.92
CA VAL A 44 -0.50 -3.66 0.92
C VAL A 44 -0.53 -3.06 2.33
N ALA A 45 0.16 -1.93 2.51
CA ALA A 45 0.18 -1.18 3.76
C ALA A 45 -0.93 -0.12 3.78
N LEU A 46 -1.87 -0.27 4.71
CA LEU A 46 -2.99 0.65 4.88
C LEU A 46 -2.64 1.77 5.88
N LEU A 47 -2.49 2.98 5.38
CA LEU A 47 -2.30 4.20 6.16
C LEU A 47 -3.66 4.71 6.65
N ARG A 48 -3.72 5.22 7.89
CA ARG A 48 -4.96 5.72 8.50
C ARG A 48 -5.55 6.90 7.72
N HIS A 49 -4.73 7.89 7.40
CA HIS A 49 -5.04 8.98 6.45
C HIS A 49 -3.77 9.77 6.13
N PHE A 50 -3.73 10.43 4.97
CA PHE A 50 -2.60 11.28 4.62
C PHE A 50 -2.52 12.51 5.54
N GLY A 51 -1.32 12.81 6.05
CA GLY A 51 -1.02 13.98 6.89
C GLY A 51 -1.01 13.74 8.41
N CYS A 52 -1.22 12.51 8.88
CA CYS A 52 -0.99 12.15 10.28
C CYS A 52 0.50 11.91 10.55
N PRO A 53 1.08 12.39 11.67
CA PRO A 53 2.47 12.09 12.05
C PRO A 53 2.76 10.58 12.09
N CYS A 54 1.83 9.78 12.63
CA CYS A 54 1.98 8.32 12.66
C CYS A 54 2.06 7.68 11.26
N CYS A 55 1.44 8.29 10.25
CA CYS A 55 1.51 7.79 8.88
C CYS A 55 2.85 8.13 8.22
N TRP A 56 3.53 9.18 8.67
CA TRP A 56 4.88 9.50 8.20
C TRP A 56 5.90 8.52 8.73
N GLU A 57 5.83 8.20 10.02
CA GLU A 57 6.71 7.19 10.63
C GLU A 57 6.56 5.85 9.90
N LEU A 58 5.32 5.39 9.70
CA LEU A 58 5.06 4.16 8.96
C LEU A 58 5.59 4.23 7.52
N ALA A 59 5.36 5.33 6.80
CA ALA A 59 5.88 5.48 5.44
C ALA A 59 7.41 5.51 5.39
N SER A 60 8.07 6.10 6.40
CA SER A 60 9.53 6.10 6.54
C SER A 60 10.06 4.68 6.77
N SER A 61 9.48 3.94 7.72
CA SER A 61 9.88 2.55 7.98
C SER A 61 9.67 1.63 6.77
N LEU A 62 8.61 1.90 5.98
CA LEU A 62 8.34 1.22 4.72
C LEU A 62 9.40 1.54 3.66
N LYS A 63 9.84 2.79 3.57
CA LYS A 63 10.95 3.20 2.68
C LYS A 63 12.24 2.48 3.05
N GLU A 64 12.62 2.47 4.32
CA GLU A 64 13.84 1.79 4.81
C GLU A 64 13.82 0.28 4.56
N SER A 65 12.63 -0.31 4.52
CA SER A 65 12.45 -1.74 4.25
C SER A 65 12.26 -2.07 2.77
N LYS A 66 12.16 -1.05 1.90
CA LYS A 66 11.84 -1.23 0.47
C LYS A 66 12.80 -2.18 -0.23
N GLU A 67 14.11 -2.01 -0.04
CA GLU A 67 15.11 -2.86 -0.67
C GLU A 67 14.97 -4.34 -0.29
N LYS A 68 14.53 -4.64 0.94
CA LYS A 68 14.30 -6.01 1.40
C LYS A 68 13.10 -6.64 0.69
N PHE A 69 12.03 -5.87 0.50
CA PHE A 69 10.87 -6.31 -0.27
C PHE A 69 11.24 -6.54 -1.74
N ASP A 70 11.91 -5.56 -2.36
CA ASP A 70 12.33 -5.64 -3.77
C ASP A 70 13.28 -6.84 -4.00
N SER A 71 14.24 -7.07 -3.10
CA SER A 71 15.18 -8.21 -3.16
C SER A 71 14.48 -9.57 -3.00
N SER A 72 13.30 -9.59 -2.39
CA SER A 72 12.49 -10.80 -2.22
C SER A 72 11.44 -10.98 -3.35
N GLY A 73 11.44 -10.11 -4.36
CA GLY A 73 10.42 -10.09 -5.41
C GLY A 73 9.03 -9.68 -4.90
N VAL A 74 8.97 -8.95 -3.79
CA VAL A 74 7.71 -8.54 -3.16
C VAL A 74 7.41 -7.09 -3.52
N LYS A 75 6.23 -6.83 -4.08
CA LYS A 75 5.78 -5.47 -4.41
C LYS A 75 5.19 -4.79 -3.18
N LEU A 76 5.78 -3.67 -2.76
CA LEU A 76 5.23 -2.86 -1.67
C LEU A 76 4.28 -1.78 -2.19
N ILE A 77 3.06 -1.73 -1.65
CA ILE A 77 2.00 -0.79 -2.04
C ILE A 77 1.47 -0.09 -0.79
N ALA A 78 1.47 1.24 -0.77
CA ALA A 78 0.90 2.03 0.32
C ALA A 78 -0.42 2.68 -0.11
N ILE A 79 -1.48 2.45 0.65
CA ILE A 79 -2.83 3.00 0.38
C ILE A 79 -3.28 3.76 1.62
N GLY A 80 -3.83 4.96 1.45
CA GLY A 80 -4.35 5.76 2.56
C GLY A 80 -5.60 6.53 2.18
N VAL A 81 -6.35 6.96 3.20
CA VAL A 81 -7.54 7.79 2.99
C VAL A 81 -7.13 9.26 2.80
N GLY A 82 -7.63 9.89 1.74
CA GLY A 82 -7.43 11.30 1.45
C GLY A 82 -7.49 11.61 -0.05
N THR A 83 -6.85 12.70 -0.47
CA THR A 83 -6.83 13.12 -1.87
C THR A 83 -5.55 12.64 -2.58
N PRO A 84 -5.57 12.43 -3.91
CA PRO A 84 -4.37 12.11 -4.70
C PRO A 84 -3.21 13.08 -4.47
N ASN A 85 -3.50 14.36 -4.27
CA ASN A 85 -2.49 15.38 -3.99
C ASN A 85 -1.79 15.14 -2.63
N LYS A 86 -2.56 14.81 -1.57
CA LYS A 86 -1.96 14.48 -0.27
C LYS A 86 -1.13 13.20 -0.33
N ALA A 87 -1.56 12.21 -1.12
CA ALA A 87 -0.79 11.00 -1.37
C ALA A 87 0.54 11.31 -2.09
N ARG A 88 0.49 12.18 -3.11
CA ARG A 88 1.67 12.65 -3.83
C ARG A 88 2.64 13.39 -2.92
N SER A 89 2.17 14.33 -2.11
CA SER A 89 3.04 15.06 -1.17
C SER A 89 3.71 14.13 -0.16
N LEU A 90 3.04 13.05 0.27
CA LEU A 90 3.68 12.02 1.10
C LEU A 90 4.78 11.28 0.31
N ALA A 91 4.47 10.83 -0.91
CA ALA A 91 5.41 10.12 -1.76
C ALA A 91 6.63 10.99 -2.11
N GLU A 92 6.44 12.27 -2.39
CA GLU A 92 7.54 13.21 -2.60
C GLU A 92 8.40 13.33 -1.33
N ARG A 93 7.80 13.48 -0.15
CA ARG A 93 8.59 13.61 1.09
C ARG A 93 9.36 12.35 1.46
N VAL A 94 8.75 11.20 1.26
CA VAL A 94 9.30 9.91 1.69
C VAL A 94 10.21 9.35 0.61
N CYS A 95 9.82 9.39 -0.67
CA CYS A 95 10.56 8.76 -1.76
C CYS A 95 11.57 9.69 -2.47
N SER A 96 11.60 11.01 -2.20
CA SER A 96 12.68 11.86 -2.72
C SER A 96 14.00 11.49 -2.04
N GLY A 97 14.90 10.88 -2.79
CA GLY A 97 16.20 10.41 -2.32
C GLY A 97 16.51 8.95 -2.66
N SER A 98 15.92 8.40 -3.72
CA SER A 98 16.46 7.23 -4.42
C SER A 98 17.57 7.64 -5.37
#